data_AF-A0A1F6WYM9-F1
#
_entry.id   AF-A0A1F6WYM9-F1
#
_cell.length_a   1.000
_cell.length_b   1.000
_cell.length_c   1.000
_cell.angle_alpha   90.00
_cell.angle_beta   90.00
_cell.angle_gamma   90.00
#
_symmetry.space_group_name_H-M   'P 1'
#
loop_
_entity.id
_entity.type
_entity.pdbx_description
1 polymer ?
#
loop_
_entity_poly.entity_id
_entity_poly.type
_entity_poly.pdbx_seq_one_letter_code
_entity_poly.pdbx_strand_id
1 'polypeptide(L)'
;MFAKLLKTIKEHIHDKPKVKKIVGVVLVFIGFIAFITPLTPGSWLAIVGLELLGLRILFLDKFNFFLLWIKKILDKLKFWEK
;
A
#
# COMPACT_ATOMS: atom_id res chain seq x y z
N MET A 1 23.66 -7.90 -24.11
CA MET A 1 22.88 -7.27 -25.21
C MET A 1 22.36 -5.88 -24.82
N PHE A 2 21.65 -5.76 -23.68
CA PHE A 2 21.10 -4.47 -23.19
C PHE A 2 22.12 -3.35 -22.93
N ALA A 3 23.26 -3.66 -22.30
CA ALA A 3 24.27 -2.65 -21.99
C ALA A 3 24.84 -1.94 -23.23
N LYS A 4 24.91 -2.63 -24.37
CA LYS A 4 25.37 -2.07 -25.64
C LYS A 4 24.33 -1.09 -26.21
N LEU A 5 23.05 -1.43 -26.07
CA LEU A 5 21.92 -0.61 -26.47
C LEU A 5 21.87 0.71 -25.67
N LEU A 6 22.02 0.62 -24.34
CA LEU A 6 22.02 1.79 -23.46
C LEU A 6 23.20 2.72 -23.74
N LYS A 7 24.37 2.17 -24.11
CA LYS A 7 25.55 2.95 -24.44
C LYS A 7 25.35 3.76 -25.73
N THR A 8 24.82 3.15 -26.79
CA THR A 8 24.49 3.84 -28.05
C THR A 8 23.46 4.95 -27.85
N ILE A 9 22.44 4.69 -27.02
CA ILE A 9 21.41 5.69 -26.68
C ILE A 9 22.06 6.85 -25.91
N LYS A 10 22.94 6.56 -24.95
CA LYS A 10 23.64 7.57 -24.14
C LYS A 10 24.54 8.48 -24.99
N GLU A 11 25.26 7.92 -25.96
CA GLU A 11 26.09 8.67 -26.89
C GLU A 11 25.27 9.58 -27.82
N HIS A 12 24.10 9.13 -28.29
CA HIS A 12 23.20 9.95 -29.11
C HIS A 12 22.43 11.03 -28.34
N ILE A 13 22.14 10.82 -27.06
CA ILE A 13 21.43 11.79 -26.20
C ILE A 13 22.33 12.97 -25.82
N HIS A 14 23.65 12.76 -25.75
CA HIS A 14 24.61 13.78 -25.31
C HIS A 14 24.76 14.96 -26.30
N ASP A 15 24.46 14.73 -27.58
CA ASP A 15 24.72 15.69 -28.67
C ASP A 15 23.63 16.77 -28.82
N LYS A 16 22.44 16.57 -28.22
CA LYS A 16 21.29 17.47 -28.42
C LYS A 16 20.61 17.85 -27.09
N PRO A 17 20.79 19.10 -26.59
CA PRO A 17 20.18 19.54 -25.33
C PRO A 17 18.65 19.49 -25.33
N LYS A 18 18.03 19.55 -26.52
CA LYS A 18 16.58 19.38 -26.70
C LYS A 18 16.07 17.99 -26.31
N VAL A 19 16.86 16.94 -26.56
CA VAL A 19 16.49 15.54 -26.26
C VAL A 19 16.47 15.31 -24.75
N LYS A 20 17.45 15.87 -24.02
CA LYS A 20 17.51 15.80 -22.56
C LYS A 20 16.27 16.43 -21.90
N LYS A 21 15.81 17.56 -22.44
CA LYS A 21 14.59 18.24 -21.96
C LYS A 21 13.34 17.40 -22.20
N ILE A 22 13.21 16.80 -23.38
CA ILE A 22 12.09 15.92 -23.73
C ILE A 22 12.06 14.68 -22.85
N VAL A 23 13.21 14.03 -22.63
CA VAL A 23 13.32 12.86 -21.75
C VAL A 23 12.94 13.22 -20.32
N GLY A 24 13.39 14.36 -19.81
CA GLY A 24 13.01 14.84 -18.48
C GLY A 24 11.50 15.08 -18.35
N VAL A 25 10.88 15.73 -19.35
CA VAL A 25 9.43 15.97 -19.36
C VAL A 25 8.67 14.66 -19.43
N VAL A 26 9.04 13.73 -20.32
CA VAL A 26 8.42 12.41 -20.44
C VAL A 26 8.53 11.63 -19.13
N LEU A 27 9.68 11.72 -18.44
CA LEU A 27 9.88 11.04 -17.16
C LEU A 27 8.99 11.62 -16.04
N VAL A 28 8.81 12.94 -16.02
CA VAL A 28 7.87 13.61 -15.10
C VAL A 28 6.43 13.19 -15.39
N PHE A 29 6.03 13.15 -16.66
CA PHE A 29 4.69 12.70 -17.05
C PHE A 29 4.45 11.22 -16.70
N ILE A 30 5.43 10.34 -16.91
CA ILE A 30 5.35 8.94 -16.51
C ILE A 30 5.19 8.83 -14.98
N GLY A 31 5.97 9.58 -14.20
CA GLY A 31 5.83 9.63 -12.74
C GLY A 31 4.47 10.16 -12.30
N PHE A 32 3.95 11.16 -12.99
CA PHE A 32 2.64 11.77 -12.68
C PHE A 32 1.46 10.85 -13.05
N ILE A 33 1.53 10.19 -14.20
CA ILE A 33 0.56 9.18 -14.62
C ILE A 33 0.60 8.00 -13.65
N ALA A 34 1.78 7.53 -13.23
CA ALA A 34 1.91 6.47 -12.24
C ALA A 34 1.35 6.86 -10.84
N PHE A 35 1.38 8.15 -10.50
CA PHE A 35 0.79 8.67 -9.27
C PHE A 35 -0.74 8.74 -9.33
N ILE A 36 -1.30 9.08 -10.50
CA ILE A 36 -2.74 9.23 -10.71
C ILE A 36 -3.45 7.94 -11.12
N THR A 37 -2.76 7.04 -11.82
CA THR A 37 -3.34 5.76 -12.23
C THR A 37 -3.21 4.75 -11.08
N PRO A 38 -4.32 4.15 -10.61
CA PRO A 38 -4.32 3.17 -9.53
C PRO A 38 -3.73 1.81 -9.96
N LEU A 39 -2.98 1.77 -11.07
CA LEU A 39 -2.22 0.62 -11.54
C LEU A 39 -0.80 0.57 -10.96
N THR A 40 -0.52 1.35 -9.91
CA THR A 40 0.61 1.06 -9.04
C THR A 40 0.17 0.04 -7.98
N PRO A 41 0.97 -1.00 -7.69
CA PRO A 41 0.67 -1.97 -6.63
C PRO A 41 0.51 -1.32 -5.24
N GLY A 42 0.80 -0.02 -5.10
CA GLY A 42 0.43 0.80 -3.95
C GLY A 42 -1.09 1.00 -3.76
N SER A 43 -1.93 0.85 -4.79
CA SER A 43 -3.38 0.89 -4.62
C SER A 43 -3.92 -0.33 -3.84
N TRP A 44 -3.14 -1.41 -3.75
CA TRP A 44 -3.40 -2.53 -2.84
C TRP A 44 -3.31 -2.08 -1.37
N LEU A 45 -2.42 -1.14 -1.03
CA LEU A 45 -2.33 -0.60 0.33
C LEU A 45 -3.58 0.18 0.72
N ALA A 46 -4.26 0.82 -0.23
CA ALA A 46 -5.54 1.47 0.05
C ALA A 46 -6.61 0.41 0.37
N ILE A 47 -6.69 -0.67 -0.41
CA ILE A 47 -7.63 -1.78 -0.19
C ILE A 47 -7.32 -2.51 1.12
N VAL A 48 -6.06 -2.91 1.35
CA VAL A 48 -5.61 -3.58 2.58
C VAL A 48 -5.68 -2.65 3.79
N GLY A 49 -5.41 -1.36 3.62
CA GLY A 49 -5.56 -0.36 4.67
C GLY A 49 -7.01 -0.19 5.10
N LEU A 50 -7.95 -0.15 4.14
CA LEU A 50 -9.38 -0.09 4.42
C LEU A 50 -9.90 -1.41 5.01
N GLU A 51 -9.38 -2.56 4.56
CA GLU A 51 -9.71 -3.88 5.09
C GLU A 51 -9.18 -4.06 6.52
N LEU A 52 -7.95 -3.62 6.82
CA LEU A 52 -7.38 -3.61 8.17
C LEU A 52 -8.12 -2.64 9.10
N LEU A 53 -8.48 -1.45 8.63
CA LEU A 53 -9.30 -0.51 9.40
C LEU A 53 -10.69 -1.07 9.68
N GLY A 54 -11.35 -1.61 8.66
CA GLY A 54 -12.67 -2.26 8.78
C GLY A 54 -12.65 -3.48 9.70
N LEU A 55 -11.65 -4.36 9.55
CA LEU A 55 -11.43 -5.49 10.45
C LEU A 55 -11.13 -5.03 11.87
N ARG A 56 -10.30 -4.00 12.07
CA ARG A 56 -9.99 -3.48 13.41
C ARG A 56 -11.24 -3.00 14.14
N ILE A 57 -12.11 -2.28 13.44
CA ILE A 57 -13.35 -1.74 14.03
C ILE A 57 -14.28 -2.91 14.40
N LEU A 58 -14.53 -3.82 13.46
CA LEU A 58 -15.39 -4.98 13.69
C LEU A 58 -14.83 -5.95 14.76
N PHE A 59 -13.50 -6.08 14.82
CA PHE A 59 -12.82 -6.94 15.79
C PHE A 59 -12.86 -6.34 17.19
N LEU A 60 -12.71 -5.02 17.35
CA LEU A 60 -12.82 -4.36 18.67
C LEU A 60 -14.22 -4.52 19.28
N ASP A 61 -15.28 -4.33 18.49
CA ASP A 61 -16.66 -4.52 18.96
C ASP A 61 -16.91 -5.97 19.38
N LYS A 62 -16.49 -6.94 18.56
CA LYS A 62 -16.69 -8.36 18.85
C LYS A 62 -15.83 -8.85 20.01
N PHE A 63 -14.61 -8.33 20.15
CA PHE A 63 -13.67 -8.69 21.20
C PHE A 63 -14.13 -8.17 22.57
N ASN A 64 -14.63 -6.93 22.66
CA ASN A 64 -15.19 -6.39 23.89
C ASN A 64 -16.40 -7.20 24.37
N PHE A 65 -17.30 -7.57 23.45
CA PHE A 65 -18.44 -8.44 23.77
C PHE A 65 -17.99 -9.82 24.29
N PHE A 66 -17.00 -10.43 23.64
CA PHE A 66 -16.44 -11.72 24.04
C PHE A 66 -15.79 -11.66 25.43
N LEU A 67 -15.02 -10.61 25.72
CA LEU A 67 -14.43 -10.40 27.05
C LEU A 67 -15.49 -10.23 28.13
N LEU A 68 -16.56 -9.48 27.88
CA LEU A 68 -17.68 -9.33 28.82
C LEU A 68 -18.40 -10.66 29.04
N TRP A 69 -18.59 -11.46 28.00
CA TRP A 69 -19.19 -12.79 28.09
C TRP A 69 -18.34 -13.76 28.92
N ILE A 70 -17.03 -13.78 28.70
CA ILE A 70 -16.09 -14.56 29.52
C ILE A 70 -16.13 -14.10 30.98
N LYS A 71 -16.10 -12.79 31.23
CA LYS A 71 -16.14 -12.26 32.59
C LYS A 71 -17.41 -12.73 33.32
N LYS A 72 -18.54 -12.74 32.62
CA LYS A 72 -19.83 -13.23 33.16
C LYS A 72 -19.79 -14.73 33.48
N ILE A 73 -19.14 -15.55 32.64
CA ILE A 73 -18.98 -16.98 32.91
C ILE A 73 -18.07 -17.23 34.11
N LEU A 74 -16.97 -16.49 34.21
CA LEU A 74 -16.01 -16.64 35.29
C LEU A 74 -16.65 -16.28 36.64
N ASP A 75 -17.45 -15.20 36.67
CA ASP A 75 -18.21 -14.79 37.86
C ASP A 75 -19.24 -15.86 38.27
N LYS A 76 -19.93 -16.44 37.29
CA LYS A 76 -20.85 -17.56 37.51
C LYS A 76 -20.14 -18.79 38.08
N LEU A 77 -18.96 -19.14 37.58
CA LEU A 77 -18.17 -20.27 38.09
C LEU A 77 -17.72 -20.04 39.54
N LYS A 78 -17.26 -18.83 39.86
CA LYS A 78 -16.85 -18.45 41.22
C LYS A 78 -18.01 -18.50 42.23
N PHE A 79 -19.25 -18.26 41.78
CA PHE A 79 -20.45 -18.43 42.60
C PHE A 79 -20.72 -19.90 42.96
N TRP A 80 -20.39 -20.85 42.10
CA TRP A 80 -20.57 -22.30 42.37
C TRP A 80 -19.49 -22.90 43.27
N GLU A 81 -18.36 -22.20 43.46
CA GLU A 81 -17.27 -22.62 44.34
C GLU A 81 -17.48 -22.20 45.82
N LYS A 82 -18.44 -21.31 46.08
CA LYS A 82 -18.73 -20.74 47.41
C LYS A 82 -19.95 -21.37 48.04
#